data_AF-A0A7S2JQV2-F1
#
_entry.id   AF-A0A7S2JQV2-F1
#
_cell.length_a   1.000
_cell.length_b   1.000
_cell.length_c   1.000
_cell.angle_alpha   90.00
_cell.angle_beta   90.00
_cell.angle_gamma   90.00
#
_symmetry.space_group_name_H-M   'P 1'
#
loop_
_entity.id
_entity.type
_entity.pdbx_description
1 polymer ?
#
loop_
_entity_poly.entity_id
_entity_poly.type
_entity_poly.pdbx_seq_one_letter_code
_entity_poly.pdbx_strand_id
1 'polypeptide(L)'
;PKYATDLNGVAWPDYCYERRELEEHFFVIGDWGGLFRGPGVPPLPAFDGKRPFLQGIDDQAQLLVAEQMKIRANVSKPRYLLNVGDNFYWGGVMTQCGLETDQVAPSSIAQWQTVYEDVYDGPLLGLPWLGTLGNHDYGGFKFVTGWDQAIAY
;
A
#
# COMPACT_ATOMS: atom_id res chain seq x y z
N PRO A 1 -17.25 -3.46 10.10
CA PRO A 1 -17.84 -4.47 9.19
C PRO A 1 -17.13 -5.80 9.45
N LYS A 2 -17.82 -6.94 9.32
CA LYS A 2 -17.22 -8.26 9.53
C LYS A 2 -16.52 -8.78 8.28
N TYR A 3 -17.05 -8.47 7.10
CA TYR A 3 -16.47 -8.83 5.81
C TYR A 3 -16.30 -7.60 4.91
N ALA A 4 -15.37 -7.69 3.95
CA ALA A 4 -15.03 -6.59 3.04
C ALA A 4 -16.24 -6.05 2.26
N THR A 5 -17.25 -6.89 2.02
CA THR A 5 -18.44 -6.53 1.25
C THR A 5 -19.59 -5.97 2.08
N ASP A 6 -19.47 -5.92 3.41
CA ASP A 6 -20.56 -5.50 4.30
C ASP A 6 -20.95 -4.02 4.12
N LEU A 7 -20.04 -3.21 3.57
CA LEU A 7 -20.27 -1.80 3.26
C LEU A 7 -20.45 -1.54 1.76
N ASN A 8 -20.74 -2.58 0.95
CA ASN A 8 -20.96 -2.40 -0.48
C ASN A 8 -22.11 -1.41 -0.76
N GLY A 9 -21.80 -0.36 -1.52
CA GLY A 9 -22.75 0.70 -1.86
C GLY A 9 -23.00 1.70 -0.74
N VAL A 10 -22.35 1.55 0.42
CA VAL A 10 -22.34 2.57 1.48
C VAL A 10 -21.28 3.60 1.12
N ALA A 11 -21.71 4.85 0.99
CA ALA A 11 -20.78 5.96 0.75
C ALA A 11 -19.86 6.15 1.97
N TRP A 12 -18.58 6.36 1.70
CA TRP A 12 -17.65 6.81 2.73
C TRP A 12 -18.07 8.21 3.21
N PRO A 13 -17.92 8.54 4.51
CA PRO A 13 -18.22 9.88 5.00
C PRO A 13 -17.47 10.96 4.22
N ASP A 14 -18.14 12.09 3.99
CA ASP A 14 -17.53 13.24 3.32
C ASP A 14 -16.27 13.69 4.08
N TYR A 15 -15.15 13.73 3.37
CA TYR A 15 -13.91 14.28 3.89
C TYR A 15 -13.86 15.78 3.60
N CYS A 16 -14.55 16.57 4.44
CA CYS A 16 -14.71 18.00 4.24
C CYS A 16 -13.37 18.77 4.31
N TYR A 17 -13.21 19.70 3.37
CA TYR A 17 -12.16 20.72 3.40
C TYR A 17 -12.69 21.99 4.04
N GLU A 18 -12.47 22.16 5.34
CA GLU A 18 -13.03 23.28 6.11
C GLU A 18 -12.22 24.58 5.98
N ARG A 19 -10.99 24.54 5.46
CA ARG A 19 -10.10 25.71 5.38
C ARG A 19 -9.72 26.06 3.95
N ARG A 20 -10.70 26.51 3.17
CA ARG A 20 -10.57 26.92 1.75
C ARG A 20 -9.51 27.99 1.45
N GLU A 21 -8.91 28.60 2.47
CA GLU A 21 -7.90 29.65 2.34
C GLU A 21 -6.45 29.15 2.47
N LEU A 22 -6.23 27.85 2.74
CA LEU A 22 -4.90 27.25 2.80
C LEU A 22 -4.58 26.44 1.52
N GLU A 23 -3.30 26.24 1.25
CA GLU A 23 -2.81 25.27 0.26
C GLU A 23 -2.90 23.86 0.89
N GLU A 24 -3.51 22.91 0.19
CA GLU A 24 -3.63 21.51 0.63
C GLU A 24 -2.64 20.65 -0.16
N HIS A 25 -1.92 19.78 0.54
CA HIS A 25 -1.03 18.81 -0.08
C HIS A 25 -1.51 17.39 0.20
N PHE A 26 -1.44 16.56 -0.82
CA PHE A 26 -1.60 15.12 -0.73
C PHE A 26 -0.58 14.48 -1.66
N PHE A 27 -0.19 13.23 -1.38
CA PHE A 27 0.63 12.46 -2.30
C PHE A 27 -0.22 11.46 -3.06
N VAL A 28 0.26 11.05 -4.23
CA VAL A 28 -0.34 9.99 -5.05
C VAL A 28 0.74 8.97 -5.33
N ILE A 29 0.43 7.70 -5.10
CA ILE A 29 1.34 6.58 -5.36
C ILE A 29 0.54 5.37 -5.88
N GLY A 30 1.14 4.59 -6.76
CA GLY A 30 0.62 3.33 -7.28
C GLY A 30 1.78 2.40 -7.59
N ASP A 31 1.47 1.12 -7.82
CA ASP A 31 2.44 0.14 -8.29
C ASP A 31 3.69 0.03 -7.39
N TRP A 32 3.49 0.24 -6.09
CA TRP A 32 4.57 0.44 -5.13
C TRP A 32 4.96 -0.83 -4.38
N GLY A 33 4.09 -1.84 -4.38
CA GLY A 33 4.20 -3.02 -3.53
C GLY A 33 5.33 -3.99 -3.85
N GLY A 34 6.51 -3.85 -3.24
CA GLY A 34 7.57 -4.83 -3.43
C GLY A 34 7.21 -6.23 -2.87
N LEU A 35 8.00 -7.23 -3.29
CA LEU A 35 7.84 -8.62 -2.92
C LEU A 35 8.29 -8.85 -1.48
N PHE A 36 7.39 -9.42 -0.67
CA PHE A 36 7.75 -9.92 0.66
C PHE A 36 8.64 -11.17 0.55
N ARG A 37 9.81 -11.13 1.20
CA ARG A 37 10.77 -12.25 1.20
C ARG A 37 11.07 -12.80 2.59
N GLY A 38 10.36 -12.31 3.60
CA GLY A 38 10.55 -12.67 5.00
C GLY A 38 10.72 -11.43 5.89
N PRO A 39 10.47 -11.57 7.20
CA PRO A 39 10.59 -10.46 8.15
C PRO A 39 12.01 -9.89 8.18
N GLY A 40 12.13 -8.56 8.24
CA GLY A 40 13.42 -7.86 8.32
C GLY A 40 14.25 -7.91 7.03
N VAL A 41 13.70 -8.45 5.94
CA VAL A 41 14.30 -8.43 4.61
C VAL A 41 13.61 -7.33 3.81
N PRO A 42 14.33 -6.32 3.29
CA PRO A 42 13.70 -5.26 2.51
C PRO A 42 12.91 -5.82 1.32
N PRO A 43 11.77 -5.20 0.98
CA PRO A 43 10.95 -5.66 -0.12
C PRO A 43 11.70 -5.55 -1.44
N LEU A 44 11.56 -6.58 -2.28
CA LEU A 44 12.21 -6.61 -3.59
C LEU A 44 11.25 -6.06 -4.64
N PRO A 45 11.57 -4.97 -5.36
CA PRO A 45 10.71 -4.44 -6.41
C PRO A 45 10.45 -5.47 -7.53
N ALA A 46 9.27 -5.38 -8.13
CA ALA A 46 8.93 -6.15 -9.32
C ALA A 46 9.80 -5.71 -10.51
N PHE A 47 10.34 -6.67 -11.27
CA PHE A 47 11.19 -6.41 -12.44
C PHE A 47 10.79 -7.33 -13.60
N ASP A 48 10.58 -6.73 -14.78
CA ASP A 48 10.08 -7.44 -15.97
C ASP A 48 11.17 -7.90 -16.95
N GLY A 49 12.43 -7.56 -16.68
CA GLY A 49 13.57 -7.98 -17.51
C GLY A 49 13.65 -7.32 -18.88
N LYS A 50 12.79 -6.34 -19.21
CA LYS A 50 12.77 -5.72 -20.55
C LYS A 50 13.94 -4.78 -20.82
N ARG A 51 14.69 -4.40 -19.79
CA ARG A 51 15.93 -3.61 -19.89
C ARG A 51 17.03 -4.19 -19.00
N PRO A 52 18.31 -3.82 -19.20
CA PRO A 52 19.37 -4.17 -18.26
C PRO A 52 19.03 -3.74 -16.83
N PHE A 53 19.33 -4.62 -15.89
CA PHE A 53 19.13 -4.40 -14.46
C PHE A 53 20.21 -3.44 -13.92
N LEU A 54 19.77 -2.41 -13.20
CA LEU A 54 20.63 -1.43 -12.54
C LEU A 54 20.64 -1.71 -11.04
N GLN A 55 21.71 -2.37 -10.59
CA GLN A 55 21.91 -2.63 -9.16
C GLN A 55 22.03 -1.33 -8.36
N GLY A 56 21.43 -1.31 -7.18
CA GLY A 56 21.29 -0.14 -6.31
C GLY A 56 20.09 0.74 -6.65
N ILE A 57 19.45 0.54 -7.81
CA ILE A 57 18.26 1.30 -8.23
C ILE A 57 17.07 0.37 -8.35
N ASP A 58 17.19 -0.69 -9.15
CA ASP A 58 16.07 -1.58 -9.46
C ASP A 58 15.73 -2.54 -8.31
N ASP A 59 16.72 -2.94 -7.52
CA ASP A 59 16.55 -3.72 -6.29
C ASP A 59 16.09 -2.87 -5.10
N GLN A 60 16.07 -1.54 -5.24
CA GLN A 60 15.74 -0.61 -4.15
C GLN A 60 14.66 0.43 -4.52
N ALA A 61 14.04 0.31 -5.69
CA ALA A 61 13.16 1.34 -6.25
C ALA A 61 12.07 1.79 -5.26
N GLN A 62 11.42 0.85 -4.58
CA GLN A 62 10.40 1.18 -3.56
C GLN A 62 10.99 2.02 -2.41
N LEU A 63 12.15 1.61 -1.88
CA LEU A 63 12.80 2.29 -0.76
C LEU A 63 13.27 3.68 -1.14
N LEU A 64 13.85 3.84 -2.33
CA LEU A 64 14.33 5.12 -2.84
C LEU A 64 13.18 6.10 -3.06
N VAL A 65 12.05 5.63 -3.60
CA VAL A 65 10.83 6.46 -3.74
C VAL A 65 10.29 6.84 -2.36
N ALA A 66 10.19 5.89 -1.42
CA ALA A 66 9.73 6.16 -0.07
C ALA A 66 10.62 7.18 0.67
N GLU A 67 11.94 7.12 0.49
CA GLU A 67 12.88 8.11 1.04
C GLU A 67 12.57 9.52 0.50
N GLN A 68 12.37 9.68 -0.81
CA GLN A 68 12.03 10.97 -1.39
C GLN A 68 10.66 11.47 -0.94
N MET A 69 9.69 10.57 -0.76
CA MET A 69 8.39 10.92 -0.17
C MET A 69 8.56 11.45 1.25
N LYS A 70 9.38 10.82 2.11
CA LYS A 70 9.64 11.29 3.48
C LYS A 70 10.30 12.67 3.49
N ILE A 71 11.30 12.89 2.63
CA ILE A 71 11.95 14.20 2.47
C ILE A 71 10.92 15.27 2.08
N ARG A 72 10.07 14.97 1.09
CA ARG A 72 9.05 15.90 0.63
C ARG A 72 7.99 16.16 1.71
N ALA A 73 7.59 15.14 2.45
CA ALA A 73 6.58 15.23 3.50
C ALA A 73 6.97 16.20 4.62
N ASN A 74 8.26 16.31 4.96
CA ASN A 74 8.75 17.29 5.94
C ASN A 74 8.53 18.75 5.49
N VAL A 75 8.44 18.99 4.18
CA VAL A 75 8.24 20.33 3.61
C VAL A 75 6.77 20.57 3.31
N SER A 76 6.13 19.69 2.53
CA SER A 76 4.76 19.88 2.07
C SER A 76 3.71 19.49 3.12
N LYS A 77 4.04 18.64 4.09
CA LYS A 77 3.11 18.18 5.14
C LYS A 77 1.79 17.66 4.56
N PRO A 78 1.83 16.60 3.72
CA PRO A 78 0.62 16.07 3.10
C PRO A 78 -0.35 15.59 4.17
N ARG A 79 -1.65 15.80 3.95
CA ARG A 79 -2.69 15.38 4.90
C ARG A 79 -3.05 13.91 4.76
N TYR A 80 -2.96 13.37 3.54
CA TYR A 80 -3.28 11.99 3.19
C TYR A 80 -2.53 11.57 1.92
N LEU A 81 -2.60 10.28 1.61
CA LEU A 81 -2.11 9.71 0.38
C LEU A 81 -3.27 9.10 -0.41
N LEU A 82 -3.26 9.29 -1.73
CA LEU A 82 -4.07 8.55 -2.66
C LEU A 82 -3.24 7.36 -3.16
N ASN A 83 -3.73 6.17 -2.90
CA ASN A 83 -3.13 4.93 -3.32
C ASN A 83 -3.95 4.36 -4.48
N VAL A 84 -3.34 4.27 -5.67
CA VAL A 84 -4.06 3.85 -6.88
C VAL A 84 -3.97 2.35 -7.17
N GLY A 85 -3.42 1.56 -6.24
CA GLY A 85 -3.42 0.10 -6.29
C GLY A 85 -2.08 -0.52 -6.67
N ASP A 86 -2.09 -1.85 -6.78
CA ASP A 86 -0.93 -2.74 -6.87
C ASP A 86 0.00 -2.58 -5.66
N ASN A 87 -0.62 -2.80 -4.50
CA ASN A 87 -0.09 -2.62 -3.16
C ASN A 87 0.85 -3.76 -2.75
N PHE A 88 0.62 -4.97 -3.27
CA PHE A 88 1.46 -6.13 -3.01
C PHE A 88 1.60 -7.00 -4.25
N TYR A 89 2.76 -6.93 -4.89
CA TYR A 89 3.08 -7.81 -5.99
C TYR A 89 3.42 -9.24 -5.51
N TRP A 90 3.21 -10.28 -6.31
CA TRP A 90 2.50 -10.33 -7.61
C TRP A 90 1.03 -10.73 -7.47
N GLY A 91 0.55 -11.00 -6.26
CA GLY A 91 -0.77 -11.61 -6.04
C GLY A 91 -1.49 -11.09 -4.81
N GLY A 92 -1.10 -9.96 -4.24
CA GLY A 92 -1.77 -9.35 -3.11
C GLY A 92 -1.24 -9.83 -1.75
N VAL A 93 -2.11 -9.74 -0.75
CA VAL A 93 -1.81 -10.12 0.63
C VAL A 93 -1.68 -11.65 0.75
N MET A 94 -0.57 -12.13 1.30
CA MET A 94 -0.16 -13.54 1.40
C MET A 94 -0.97 -14.34 2.41
N THR A 95 -2.26 -14.46 2.12
CA THR A 95 -3.25 -15.25 2.84
C THR A 95 -4.37 -15.66 1.86
N GLN A 96 -5.37 -16.37 2.36
CA GLN A 96 -6.54 -16.79 1.59
C GLN A 96 -7.63 -15.69 1.66
N CYS A 97 -8.36 -15.46 0.57
CA CYS A 97 -9.54 -14.60 0.61
C CYS A 97 -10.75 -15.25 1.28
N GLY A 98 -11.75 -14.43 1.62
CA GLY A 98 -12.98 -14.85 2.28
C GLY A 98 -12.84 -15.00 3.79
N LEU A 99 -11.77 -14.45 4.36
CA LEU A 99 -11.59 -14.38 5.81
C LEU A 99 -12.39 -13.20 6.37
N GLU A 100 -12.61 -13.21 7.68
CA GLU A 100 -13.15 -12.02 8.36
C GLU A 100 -12.17 -10.85 8.17
N THR A 101 -12.71 -9.65 8.02
CA THR A 101 -11.98 -8.41 7.71
C THR A 101 -12.20 -7.33 8.77
N ASP A 102 -12.57 -7.75 9.98
CA ASP A 102 -12.57 -6.89 11.17
C ASP A 102 -11.14 -6.61 11.67
N GLN A 103 -10.18 -7.42 11.21
CA GLN A 103 -8.74 -7.25 11.36
C GLN A 103 -8.03 -8.00 10.22
N VAL A 104 -6.77 -7.66 9.97
CA VAL A 104 -5.93 -8.43 9.04
C VAL A 104 -5.61 -9.82 9.57
N ALA A 105 -5.52 -10.78 8.66
CA ALA A 105 -5.18 -12.17 8.96
C ALA A 105 -3.77 -12.23 9.60
N PRO A 106 -3.59 -12.95 10.74
CA PRO A 106 -2.29 -13.02 11.42
C PRO A 106 -1.13 -13.49 10.54
N SER A 107 -1.40 -14.34 9.55
CA SER A 107 -0.40 -14.81 8.57
C SER A 107 0.17 -13.72 7.67
N SER A 108 -0.52 -12.58 7.56
CA SER A 108 -0.14 -11.45 6.69
C SER A 108 0.57 -10.31 7.44
N ILE A 109 0.58 -10.31 8.78
CA ILE A 109 1.14 -9.21 9.58
C ILE A 109 2.58 -8.88 9.19
N ALA A 110 3.41 -9.91 9.01
CA ALA A 110 4.82 -9.70 8.65
C ALA A 110 4.99 -9.06 7.27
N GLN A 111 4.09 -9.35 6.32
CA GLN A 111 4.09 -8.73 5.00
C GLN A 111 3.72 -7.25 5.10
N TRP A 112 2.64 -6.91 5.82
CA TRP A 112 2.24 -5.53 6.07
C TRP A 112 3.37 -4.74 6.72
N GLN A 113 3.98 -5.30 7.75
CA GLN A 113 5.07 -4.64 8.43
C GLN A 113 6.25 -4.38 7.49
N THR A 114 6.71 -5.40 6.77
CA THR A 114 7.96 -5.32 5.98
C THR A 114 7.79 -4.52 4.68
N VAL A 115 6.66 -4.67 3.99
CA VAL A 115 6.46 -4.07 2.66
C VAL A 115 5.83 -2.68 2.74
N TYR A 116 5.10 -2.38 3.82
CA TYR A 116 4.38 -1.13 3.98
C TYR A 116 4.87 -0.33 5.20
N GLU A 117 4.64 -0.81 6.43
CA GLU A 117 4.87 -0.01 7.65
C GLU A 117 6.33 0.44 7.81
N ASP A 118 7.28 -0.48 7.67
CA ASP A 118 8.71 -0.20 7.81
C ASP A 118 9.23 0.67 6.65
N VAL A 119 8.55 0.65 5.50
CA VAL A 119 8.94 1.42 4.30
C VAL A 119 8.41 2.85 4.37
N TYR A 120 7.15 3.05 4.75
CA TYR A 120 6.45 4.33 4.75
C TYR A 120 6.28 4.90 6.16
N ASP A 121 7.36 4.92 6.93
CA ASP A 121 7.44 5.41 8.30
C ASP A 121 7.68 6.93 8.42
N GLY A 122 8.02 7.37 9.64
CA GLY A 122 8.48 8.72 9.93
C GLY A 122 7.40 9.78 9.64
N PRO A 123 7.66 10.79 8.78
CA PRO A 123 6.67 11.83 8.49
C PRO A 123 5.47 11.33 7.66
N LEU A 124 5.50 10.08 7.17
CA LEU A 124 4.36 9.45 6.50
C LEU A 124 3.50 8.62 7.47
N LEU A 125 4.02 8.30 8.66
CA LEU A 125 3.33 7.49 9.66
C LEU A 125 2.08 8.23 10.18
N GLY A 126 0.96 7.51 10.23
CA GLY A 126 -0.33 8.03 10.70
C GLY A 126 -1.09 8.89 9.70
N LEU A 127 -0.55 9.11 8.49
CA LEU A 127 -1.32 9.70 7.41
C LEU A 127 -2.34 8.68 6.87
N PRO A 128 -3.60 9.07 6.59
CA PRO A 128 -4.55 8.18 5.94
C PRO A 128 -4.11 7.83 4.52
N TRP A 129 -4.16 6.55 4.17
CA TRP A 129 -4.00 6.06 2.81
C TRP A 129 -5.37 5.71 2.24
N LEU A 130 -5.82 6.47 1.25
CA LEU A 130 -7.10 6.27 0.57
C LEU A 130 -6.82 5.44 -0.69
N GLY A 131 -7.12 4.15 -0.60
CA GLY A 131 -6.69 3.16 -1.58
C GLY A 131 -7.78 2.65 -2.52
N THR A 132 -7.36 2.29 -3.72
CA THR A 132 -8.04 1.32 -4.57
C THR A 132 -7.21 0.04 -4.67
N LEU A 133 -7.82 -1.03 -5.17
CA LEU A 133 -7.14 -2.29 -5.46
C LEU A 133 -6.76 -2.34 -6.95
N GLY A 134 -5.52 -2.74 -7.22
CA GLY A 134 -5.04 -3.03 -8.56
C GLY A 134 -5.23 -4.50 -8.94
N ASN A 135 -4.79 -4.88 -10.14
CA ASN A 135 -4.92 -6.27 -10.62
C ASN A 135 -4.09 -7.26 -9.81
N HIS A 136 -2.93 -6.85 -9.28
CA HIS A 136 -2.13 -7.70 -8.41
C HIS A 136 -2.77 -7.90 -7.05
N ASP A 137 -3.48 -6.89 -6.54
CA ASP A 137 -4.20 -6.99 -5.27
C ASP A 137 -5.42 -7.92 -5.39
N TYR A 138 -6.10 -7.91 -6.54
CA TYR A 138 -7.17 -8.86 -6.89
C TYR A 138 -6.66 -10.26 -7.26
N GLY A 139 -5.65 -10.71 -6.53
CA GLY A 139 -5.09 -12.05 -6.64
C GLY A 139 -4.02 -12.20 -7.70
N GLY A 140 -3.87 -11.26 -8.65
CA GLY A 140 -2.84 -11.31 -9.69
C GLY A 140 -2.78 -12.66 -10.42
N PHE A 141 -1.84 -13.51 -10.04
CA PHE A 141 -1.68 -14.87 -10.59
C PHE A 141 -2.51 -15.96 -9.88
N LYS A 142 -3.15 -15.67 -8.75
CA LYS A 142 -3.91 -16.61 -7.91
C LYS A 142 -5.18 -15.95 -7.35
N PHE A 143 -6.32 -16.29 -7.95
CA PHE A 143 -7.64 -15.68 -7.63
C PHE A 143 -8.15 -15.87 -6.19
N VAL A 144 -7.54 -16.77 -5.42
CA VAL A 144 -7.92 -17.04 -4.02
C VAL A 144 -7.04 -16.33 -2.98
N THR A 145 -6.16 -15.44 -3.43
CA THR A 145 -5.30 -14.66 -2.52
C THR A 145 -6.12 -13.55 -1.86
N GLY A 146 -5.72 -13.14 -0.64
CA GLY A 146 -6.48 -12.29 0.28
C GLY A 146 -6.68 -10.83 -0.15
N TRP A 147 -7.35 -10.59 -1.28
CA TRP A 147 -7.71 -9.24 -1.75
C TRP A 147 -8.55 -8.46 -0.73
N ASP A 148 -9.41 -9.16 0.00
CA ASP A 148 -10.28 -8.65 1.06
C ASP A 148 -9.48 -8.21 2.29
N GLN A 149 -8.30 -8.79 2.49
CA GLN A 149 -7.39 -8.44 3.58
C GLN A 149 -6.64 -7.13 3.32
N ALA A 150 -6.60 -6.65 2.08
CA ALA A 150 -6.18 -5.28 1.76
C ALA A 150 -7.22 -4.22 2.17
N ILE A 151 -8.49 -4.61 2.31
CA ILE A 151 -9.57 -3.73 2.81
C ILE A 151 -9.66 -3.80 4.34
N ALA A 152 -9.23 -4.91 4.95
CA ALA A 152 -9.25 -5.13 6.39
C ALA A 152 -8.22 -4.30 7.17
N TYR A 153 -7.19 -3.82 6.47
CA TYR A 153 -6.08 -3.04 7.03
C TYR A 153 -6.40 -1.54 7.01
#